data_AF-A0A6C0ER82-F1
#
_entry.id   AF-A0A6C0ER82-F1
#
_cell.length_a   1.000
_cell.length_b   1.000
_cell.length_c   1.000
_cell.angle_alpha   90.00
_cell.angle_beta   90.00
_cell.angle_gamma   90.00
#
_symmetry.space_group_name_H-M   'P 1'
#
loop_
_entity.id
_entity.type
_entity.pdbx_description
1 polymer ?
#
loop_
_entity_poly.entity_id
_entity_poly.type
_entity_poly.pdbx_seq_one_letter_code
_entity_poly.pdbx_strand_id
1 'polypeptide(L)'
;MTYKKKYNTELCDNDMTFQDCELAILRHFVDESETNQGQKIANSDDVKKIIAIVEDFLMKKKLVCYGGTAINAILPKFAQFYNKDIEVPDYDFFSNHALEDAKELADIYFEAGYTDVEAKSGVHPGTYKVFVNFIPVADITYLEKEIFNAIQKESIKRSGILYAPPNYLRMGMYLELSRPQGDVSRWEKVFKRLNLLNKYYPLKTSMNCETVDFQRSMETNETESSKIYFIVRDALIDQGVVFFGGYASSLYSRYMPKTQKKLIMQIPDFDVLSEEPERTAHIIREQLEDNGYTKINIVKHDAIGEIIPERYEVRVGKDTIAFIYKPIACHSYNTININDKEINIATIDTMLSFYLAFIYADKPFPYFNKDRILCMAEFLFNVEQENRLEQRGLLKRFSLECYGKQPTLESIRAEKAEKFKELSGKRGTREYEEWFLKYTPSSKIKLKEEVEENKSKKTVKNVEKKKKTRKRRKTNFLNIF
;
A
#
# COMPACT_ATOMS: atom_id res chain seq x y z
N MET A 1 -51.03 -19.39 -19.54
CA MET A 1 -50.83 -20.14 -18.28
C MET A 1 -50.08 -19.24 -17.33
N THR A 2 -50.73 -18.73 -16.28
CA THR A 2 -50.08 -17.98 -15.20
C THR A 2 -49.36 -19.00 -14.32
N TYR A 3 -48.04 -19.01 -14.34
CA TYR A 3 -47.24 -19.86 -13.45
C TYR A 3 -47.53 -19.46 -12.00
N LYS A 4 -48.04 -20.41 -11.21
CA LYS A 4 -48.30 -20.20 -9.78
C LYS A 4 -46.95 -20.10 -9.07
N LYS A 5 -46.64 -18.94 -8.48
CA LYS A 5 -45.43 -18.78 -7.66
C LYS A 5 -45.55 -19.65 -6.39
N LYS A 6 -44.45 -20.31 -6.03
CA LYS A 6 -44.28 -21.17 -4.85
C LYS A 6 -44.32 -20.37 -3.55
N TYR A 7 -43.81 -19.13 -3.60
CA TYR A 7 -43.80 -18.18 -2.48
C TYR A 7 -44.61 -16.93 -2.83
N ASN A 8 -45.25 -16.33 -1.82
CA ASN A 8 -46.05 -15.11 -1.95
C ASN A 8 -45.22 -13.82 -1.83
N THR A 9 -43.96 -13.86 -2.27
CA THR A 9 -43.05 -12.71 -2.28
C THR A 9 -42.31 -12.65 -3.62
N GLU A 10 -41.98 -11.45 -4.08
CA GLU A 10 -41.18 -11.26 -5.29
C GLU A 10 -39.68 -11.47 -5.04
N LEU A 11 -39.27 -11.55 -3.76
CA LEU A 11 -37.89 -11.77 -3.35
C LEU A 11 -37.43 -13.23 -3.51
N CYS A 12 -38.36 -14.15 -3.77
CA CYS A 12 -38.08 -15.58 -3.90
C CYS A 12 -38.57 -16.11 -5.25
N ASP A 13 -37.78 -16.99 -5.86
CA ASP A 13 -38.19 -17.77 -7.03
C ASP A 13 -38.71 -19.16 -6.64
N ASN A 14 -39.19 -19.92 -7.62
CA ASN A 14 -39.75 -21.25 -7.39
C ASN A 14 -38.68 -22.33 -7.10
N ASP A 15 -37.42 -22.06 -7.45
CA ASP A 15 -36.30 -22.98 -7.38
C ASP A 15 -35.62 -22.94 -6.00
N MET A 16 -35.78 -21.85 -5.25
CA MET A 16 -35.33 -21.71 -3.86
C MET A 16 -35.98 -22.72 -2.90
N THR A 17 -35.23 -23.17 -1.90
CA THR A 17 -35.81 -23.87 -0.74
C THR A 17 -36.54 -22.90 0.20
N PHE A 18 -37.31 -23.41 1.17
CA PHE A 18 -37.96 -22.55 2.16
C PHE A 18 -36.92 -21.74 2.95
N GLN A 19 -35.83 -22.39 3.35
CA GLN A 19 -34.72 -21.75 4.08
C GLN A 19 -33.99 -20.70 3.23
N ASP A 20 -33.79 -20.96 1.94
CA ASP A 20 -33.16 -19.98 1.04
C ASP A 20 -34.05 -18.75 0.86
N CYS A 21 -35.37 -18.96 0.72
CA CYS A 21 -36.33 -17.87 0.62
C CYS A 21 -36.40 -17.06 1.94
N GLU A 22 -36.43 -17.73 3.10
CA GLU A 22 -36.39 -17.07 4.41
C GLU A 22 -35.13 -16.22 4.57
N LEU A 23 -33.97 -16.74 4.19
CA LEU A 23 -32.70 -16.01 4.23
C LEU A 23 -32.65 -14.86 3.24
N ALA A 24 -33.21 -15.02 2.04
CA ALA A 24 -33.32 -13.95 1.04
C ALA A 24 -34.18 -12.79 1.54
N ILE A 25 -35.31 -13.10 2.19
CA ILE A 25 -36.18 -12.09 2.84
C ILE A 25 -35.42 -11.37 3.95
N LEU A 26 -34.72 -12.09 4.83
CA LEU A 26 -33.91 -11.48 5.89
C LEU A 26 -32.84 -10.55 5.31
N ARG A 27 -32.08 -11.02 4.31
CA ARG A 27 -31.04 -10.21 3.63
C ARG A 27 -31.62 -8.93 3.05
N HIS A 28 -32.77 -9.01 2.38
CA HIS A 28 -33.44 -7.84 1.83
C HIS A 28 -33.76 -6.79 2.89
N PHE A 29 -34.33 -7.19 4.04
CA PHE A 29 -34.65 -6.26 5.12
C PHE A 29 -33.42 -5.73 5.86
N VAL A 30 -32.34 -6.52 5.94
CA VAL A 30 -31.04 -6.04 6.42
C VAL A 30 -30.52 -4.95 5.49
N ASP A 31 -30.48 -5.19 4.18
CA ASP A 31 -30.02 -4.23 3.16
C ASP A 31 -30.86 -2.94 3.18
N GLU A 32 -32.20 -3.06 3.31
CA GLU A 32 -33.11 -1.91 3.39
C GLU A 32 -32.89 -1.11 4.69
N SER A 33 -32.71 -1.79 5.82
CA SER A 33 -32.44 -1.16 7.11
C SER A 33 -31.10 -0.41 7.10
N GLU A 34 -30.04 -1.05 6.58
CA GLU A 34 -28.71 -0.44 6.44
C GLU A 34 -28.75 0.77 5.50
N THR A 35 -29.46 0.67 4.37
CA THR A 35 -29.66 1.78 3.43
C THR A 35 -30.36 2.97 4.10
N ASN A 36 -31.45 2.71 4.82
CA ASN A 36 -32.21 3.75 5.52
C ASN A 36 -31.40 4.43 6.62
N GLN A 37 -30.59 3.67 7.37
CA GLN A 37 -29.70 4.22 8.39
C GLN A 37 -28.57 5.04 7.78
N GLY A 38 -27.91 4.50 6.76
CA GLY A 38 -26.84 5.19 6.02
C GLY A 38 -27.32 6.53 5.45
N GLN A 39 -28.47 6.53 4.78
CA GLN A 39 -29.05 7.73 4.19
C GLN A 39 -29.32 8.83 5.24
N LYS A 40 -29.80 8.46 6.43
CA LYS A 40 -30.03 9.43 7.53
C LYS A 40 -28.72 10.05 8.01
N ILE A 41 -27.67 9.25 8.16
CA ILE A 41 -26.37 9.72 8.64
C ILE A 41 -25.69 10.60 7.58
N ALA A 42 -25.57 10.09 6.34
CA ALA A 42 -24.90 10.77 5.23
C ALA A 42 -25.54 12.12 4.88
N ASN A 43 -26.86 12.24 5.03
CA ASN A 43 -27.57 13.47 4.72
C ASN A 43 -27.68 14.47 5.87
N SER A 44 -27.20 14.13 7.05
CA SER A 44 -27.18 15.06 8.19
C SER A 44 -26.30 16.27 7.89
N ASP A 45 -26.74 17.46 8.31
CA ASP A 45 -26.01 18.70 8.04
C ASP A 45 -24.62 18.70 8.70
N ASP A 46 -24.48 18.03 9.84
CA ASP A 46 -23.22 17.89 10.54
C ASP A 46 -22.22 17.03 9.77
N VAL A 47 -22.65 15.91 9.17
CA VAL A 47 -21.78 15.06 8.34
C VAL A 47 -21.39 15.77 7.04
N LYS A 48 -22.32 16.51 6.42
CA LYS A 48 -22.00 17.33 5.23
C LYS A 48 -20.90 18.36 5.52
N LYS A 49 -20.94 19.00 6.68
CA LYS A 49 -19.86 19.92 7.12
C LYS A 49 -18.55 19.17 7.37
N ILE A 50 -18.59 17.98 7.98
CA ILE A 50 -17.41 17.15 8.18
C ILE A 50 -16.72 16.85 6.84
N ILE A 51 -17.50 16.41 5.86
CA ILE A 51 -17.03 16.10 4.50
C ILE A 51 -16.44 17.34 3.83
N ALA A 52 -17.14 18.49 3.90
CA ALA A 52 -16.66 19.73 3.30
C ALA A 52 -15.29 20.17 3.84
N ILE A 53 -15.06 20.02 5.15
CA ILE A 53 -13.78 20.37 5.78
C ILE A 53 -12.63 19.50 5.26
N VAL A 54 -12.80 18.17 5.17
CA VAL A 54 -11.74 17.28 4.66
C VAL A 54 -11.51 17.51 3.16
N GLU A 55 -12.57 17.73 2.36
CA GLU A 55 -12.43 18.05 0.95
C GLU A 55 -11.66 19.37 0.74
N ASP A 56 -11.96 20.41 1.51
CA ASP A 56 -11.22 21.67 1.50
C ASP A 56 -9.75 21.50 1.90
N PHE A 57 -9.48 20.68 2.92
CA PHE A 57 -8.13 20.35 3.35
C PHE A 57 -7.33 19.67 2.23
N LEU A 58 -7.90 18.64 1.61
CA LEU A 58 -7.32 17.92 0.46
C LEU A 58 -6.99 18.86 -0.70
N MET A 59 -7.92 19.75 -1.05
CA MET A 59 -7.74 20.73 -2.13
C MET A 59 -6.61 21.72 -1.85
N LYS A 60 -6.57 22.29 -0.63
CA LYS A 60 -5.57 23.29 -0.22
C LYS A 60 -4.18 22.69 -0.16
N LYS A 61 -4.05 21.51 0.44
CA LYS A 61 -2.78 20.80 0.61
C LYS A 61 -2.32 20.04 -0.63
N LYS A 62 -3.20 19.88 -1.63
CA LYS A 62 -2.96 19.08 -2.85
C LYS A 62 -2.57 17.64 -2.53
N LEU A 63 -3.22 17.05 -1.53
CA LEU A 63 -3.01 15.65 -1.15
C LEU A 63 -3.73 14.73 -2.13
N VAL A 64 -3.27 13.48 -2.22
CA VAL A 64 -3.71 12.54 -3.26
C VAL A 64 -4.54 11.42 -2.65
N CYS A 65 -5.83 11.39 -2.95
CA CYS A 65 -6.71 10.31 -2.54
C CYS A 65 -6.36 9.00 -3.27
N TYR A 66 -6.46 7.86 -2.60
CA TYR A 66 -6.20 6.54 -3.17
C TYR A 66 -7.33 5.55 -2.84
N GLY A 67 -7.09 4.25 -3.08
CA GLY A 67 -7.98 3.18 -2.66
C GLY A 67 -9.33 3.16 -3.37
N GLY A 68 -10.36 2.64 -2.67
CA GLY A 68 -11.70 2.53 -3.22
C GLY A 68 -12.31 3.87 -3.60
N THR A 69 -12.10 4.89 -2.76
CA THR A 69 -12.59 6.26 -2.97
C THR A 69 -12.02 6.86 -4.25
N ALA A 70 -10.72 6.68 -4.51
CA ALA A 70 -10.11 7.14 -5.75
C ALA A 70 -10.60 6.39 -6.99
N ILE A 71 -10.67 5.05 -6.93
CA ILE A 71 -11.19 4.25 -8.06
C ILE A 71 -12.62 4.72 -8.39
N ASN A 72 -13.48 4.87 -7.39
CA ASN A 72 -14.84 5.33 -7.59
C ASN A 72 -14.90 6.73 -8.22
N ALA A 73 -14.13 7.68 -7.68
CA ALA A 73 -14.17 9.08 -8.11
C ALA A 73 -13.71 9.30 -9.57
N ILE A 74 -12.75 8.50 -10.06
CA ILE A 74 -12.24 8.65 -11.43
C ILE A 74 -13.15 7.97 -12.47
N LEU A 75 -14.03 7.06 -12.07
CA LEU A 75 -14.94 6.39 -12.99
C LEU A 75 -16.06 7.31 -13.50
N PRO A 76 -16.62 7.03 -14.70
CA PRO A 76 -17.86 7.67 -15.14
C PRO A 76 -18.98 7.47 -14.12
N LYS A 77 -19.85 8.47 -13.92
CA LYS A 77 -20.90 8.47 -12.89
C LYS A 77 -21.74 7.18 -12.85
N PHE A 78 -22.14 6.68 -14.02
CA PHE A 78 -22.97 5.46 -14.14
C PHE A 78 -22.22 4.17 -13.79
N ALA A 79 -20.90 4.22 -13.68
CA ALA A 79 -20.04 3.09 -13.32
C ALA A 79 -19.49 3.21 -11.88
N GLN A 80 -19.86 4.26 -11.14
CA GLN A 80 -19.48 4.40 -9.75
C GLN A 80 -20.22 3.36 -8.90
N PHE A 81 -19.52 2.79 -7.93
CA PHE A 81 -19.99 1.72 -7.06
C PHE A 81 -20.21 2.16 -5.61
N TYR A 82 -19.87 3.40 -5.25
CA TYR A 82 -20.27 4.01 -3.99
C TYR A 82 -21.41 5.00 -4.20
N ASN A 83 -22.38 4.98 -3.28
CA ASN A 83 -23.49 5.92 -3.27
C ASN A 83 -23.30 6.94 -2.14
N LYS A 84 -22.93 8.17 -2.52
CA LYS A 84 -22.71 9.28 -1.57
C LYS A 84 -23.97 9.73 -0.82
N ASP A 85 -25.16 9.34 -1.30
CA ASP A 85 -26.43 9.67 -0.63
C ASP A 85 -26.74 8.70 0.51
N ILE A 86 -26.04 7.55 0.57
CA ILE A 86 -26.24 6.48 1.54
C ILE A 86 -24.99 6.31 2.43
N GLU A 87 -23.79 6.44 1.86
CA GLU A 87 -22.53 6.15 2.55
C GLU A 87 -21.74 7.44 2.82
N VAL A 88 -21.22 7.56 4.03
CA VAL A 88 -20.25 8.60 4.38
C VAL A 88 -18.89 8.20 3.78
N PRO A 89 -18.29 9.03 2.91
CA PRO A 89 -16.98 8.72 2.34
C PRO A 89 -15.89 8.74 3.42
N ASP A 90 -15.19 7.62 3.56
CA ASP A 90 -13.90 7.57 4.25
C ASP A 90 -12.80 7.98 3.26
N TYR A 91 -12.08 9.05 3.57
CA TYR A 91 -11.04 9.57 2.68
C TYR A 91 -9.69 8.93 3.01
N ASP A 92 -9.30 7.94 2.21
CA ASP A 92 -7.93 7.45 2.14
C ASP A 92 -7.07 8.38 1.26
N PHE A 93 -6.03 9.01 1.81
CA PHE A 93 -5.11 9.85 1.02
C PHE A 93 -3.65 9.78 1.46
N PHE A 94 -2.75 9.98 0.50
CA PHE A 94 -1.33 10.07 0.75
C PHE A 94 -0.93 11.48 1.17
N SER A 95 0.05 11.54 2.06
CA SER A 95 0.80 12.76 2.39
C SER A 95 2.28 12.42 2.61
N ASN A 96 3.18 13.32 2.23
CA ASN A 96 4.60 13.23 2.61
C ASN A 96 4.89 13.85 4.00
N HIS A 97 3.86 14.31 4.71
CA HIS A 97 3.89 14.83 6.09
C HIS A 97 2.66 14.34 6.87
N ALA A 98 2.36 13.05 6.75
CA ALA A 98 1.09 12.47 7.22
C ALA A 98 0.81 12.67 8.72
N LEU A 99 1.85 12.67 9.56
CA LEU A 99 1.73 12.91 11.00
C LEU A 99 1.25 14.34 11.29
N GLU A 100 1.90 15.31 10.64
CA GLU A 100 1.57 16.73 10.79
C GLU A 100 0.19 17.05 10.20
N ASP A 101 -0.12 16.53 9.01
CA ASP A 101 -1.41 16.73 8.36
C ASP A 101 -2.56 16.11 9.16
N ALA A 102 -2.35 14.98 9.83
CA ALA A 102 -3.35 14.38 10.72
C ALA A 102 -3.67 15.26 11.94
N LYS A 103 -2.64 15.86 12.54
CA LYS A 103 -2.81 16.80 13.66
C LYS A 103 -3.49 18.09 13.20
N GLU A 104 -3.09 18.63 12.06
CA GLU A 104 -3.67 19.85 11.49
C GLU A 104 -5.14 19.65 11.15
N LEU A 105 -5.50 18.53 10.50
CA LEU A 105 -6.90 18.23 10.18
C LEU A 105 -7.75 18.10 11.46
N ALA A 106 -7.22 17.46 12.51
CA ALA A 106 -7.89 17.40 13.81
C ALA A 106 -8.06 18.79 14.44
N ASP A 107 -7.05 19.67 14.35
CA ASP A 107 -7.15 21.04 14.84
C ASP A 107 -8.21 21.85 14.09
N ILE A 108 -8.29 21.71 12.75
CA ILE A 108 -9.32 22.37 11.94
C ILE A 108 -10.73 21.94 12.36
N TYR A 109 -10.96 20.65 12.60
CA TYR A 109 -12.25 20.17 13.10
C TYR A 109 -12.57 20.74 14.49
N PHE A 110 -11.58 20.78 15.38
CA PHE A 110 -11.79 21.34 16.70
C PHE A 110 -12.13 22.83 16.64
N GLU A 111 -11.44 23.60 15.81
CA GLU A 111 -11.72 25.02 15.55
C GLU A 111 -13.09 25.25 14.91
N ALA A 112 -13.60 24.30 14.13
CA ALA A 112 -14.95 24.31 13.58
C ALA A 112 -16.05 24.00 14.61
N GLY A 113 -15.69 23.71 15.86
CA GLY A 113 -16.62 23.52 16.99
C GLY A 113 -16.89 22.06 17.36
N TYR A 114 -16.21 21.10 16.74
CA TYR A 114 -16.35 19.67 17.11
C TYR A 114 -15.52 19.36 18.36
N THR A 115 -16.13 18.77 19.38
CA THR A 115 -15.48 18.50 20.68
C THR A 115 -14.78 17.15 20.74
N ASP A 116 -15.34 16.15 20.08
CA ASP A 116 -14.85 14.76 20.06
C ASP A 116 -14.02 14.51 18.80
N VAL A 117 -12.82 15.09 18.76
CA VAL A 117 -11.88 14.95 17.65
C VAL A 117 -10.62 14.21 18.11
N GLU A 118 -10.24 13.15 17.40
CA GLU A 118 -9.05 12.35 17.69
C GLU A 118 -8.28 12.05 16.39
N ALA A 119 -6.99 12.35 16.36
CA ALA A 119 -6.06 11.78 15.41
C ALA A 119 -5.21 10.72 16.10
N LYS A 120 -5.14 9.51 15.55
CA LYS A 120 -4.35 8.40 16.14
C LYS A 120 -3.62 7.56 15.10
N SER A 121 -2.57 6.86 15.51
CA SER A 121 -1.87 5.91 14.65
C SER A 121 -2.79 4.77 14.21
N GLY A 122 -2.80 4.43 12.93
CA GLY A 122 -3.47 3.27 12.35
C GLY A 122 -2.80 1.95 12.73
N VAL A 123 -3.25 0.83 12.15
CA VAL A 123 -2.64 -0.49 12.42
C VAL A 123 -1.22 -0.56 11.86
N HIS A 124 -1.02 -0.05 10.65
CA HIS A 124 0.29 0.06 10.01
C HIS A 124 0.99 1.36 10.44
N PRO A 125 2.30 1.31 10.77
CA PRO A 125 3.11 2.51 10.98
C PRO A 125 3.03 3.44 9.76
N GLY A 126 3.02 4.75 9.98
CA GLY A 126 2.93 5.73 8.89
C GLY A 126 1.52 6.03 8.38
N THR A 127 0.50 5.26 8.76
CA THR A 127 -0.92 5.62 8.54
C THR A 127 -1.52 6.20 9.81
N TYR A 128 -2.25 7.31 9.69
CA TYR A 128 -2.95 7.97 10.79
C TYR A 128 -4.44 8.09 10.47
N LYS A 129 -5.27 7.89 11.48
CA LYS A 129 -6.73 7.95 11.36
C LYS A 129 -7.26 9.16 12.10
N VAL A 130 -8.13 9.94 11.46
CA VAL A 130 -8.82 11.09 12.07
C VAL A 130 -10.29 10.76 12.27
N PHE A 131 -10.75 10.91 13.51
CA PHE A 131 -12.13 10.70 13.92
C PHE A 131 -12.76 12.01 14.36
N VAL A 132 -14.01 12.23 13.98
CA VAL A 132 -14.83 13.37 14.41
C VAL A 132 -16.17 12.85 14.89
N ASN A 133 -16.54 13.12 16.13
CA ASN A 133 -17.75 12.58 16.77
C ASN A 133 -17.85 11.05 16.60
N PHE A 134 -16.73 10.36 16.76
CA PHE A 134 -16.59 8.89 16.58
C PHE A 134 -16.79 8.37 15.14
N ILE A 135 -17.01 9.26 14.16
CA ILE A 135 -17.05 8.92 12.74
C ILE A 135 -15.61 8.89 12.21
N PRO A 136 -15.17 7.80 11.55
CA PRO A 136 -13.91 7.79 10.83
C PRO A 136 -14.04 8.68 9.59
N VAL A 137 -13.20 9.71 9.50
CA VAL A 137 -13.28 10.70 8.41
C VAL A 137 -12.17 10.53 7.39
N ALA A 138 -10.97 10.20 7.86
CA ALA A 138 -9.79 10.14 7.02
C ALA A 138 -8.75 9.14 7.51
N ASP A 139 -8.15 8.45 6.55
CA ASP A 139 -6.94 7.64 6.66
C ASP A 139 -5.81 8.32 5.87
N ILE A 140 -4.82 8.83 6.60
CA ILE A 140 -3.71 9.62 6.07
C ILE A 140 -2.45 8.76 6.09
N THR A 141 -2.02 8.31 4.92
CA THR A 141 -0.88 7.41 4.79
C THR A 141 0.36 8.16 4.33
N TYR A 142 1.46 7.99 5.08
CA TYR A 142 2.74 8.52 4.71
C TYR A 142 3.22 7.90 3.40
N LEU A 143 3.72 8.74 2.50
CA LEU A 143 4.42 8.28 1.31
C LEU A 143 5.71 9.06 1.15
N GLU A 144 6.78 8.35 0.83
CA GLU A 144 8.09 8.95 0.59
C GLU A 144 7.97 10.04 -0.50
N LYS A 145 8.70 11.15 -0.33
CA LYS A 145 8.51 12.37 -1.10
C LYS A 145 8.70 12.16 -2.61
N GLU A 146 9.66 11.36 -3.03
CA GLU A 146 9.91 11.05 -4.44
C GLU A 146 8.69 10.36 -5.05
N ILE A 147 8.18 9.30 -4.39
CA ILE A 147 7.01 8.55 -4.85
C ILE A 147 5.75 9.43 -4.82
N PHE A 148 5.55 10.18 -3.74
CA PHE A 148 4.40 11.09 -3.61
C PHE A 148 4.36 12.10 -4.76
N ASN A 149 5.49 12.71 -5.08
CA ASN A 149 5.57 13.67 -6.18
C ASN A 149 5.28 13.03 -7.54
N ALA A 150 5.80 11.81 -7.80
CA ALA A 150 5.54 11.08 -9.03
C ALA A 150 4.04 10.76 -9.21
N ILE A 151 3.39 10.28 -8.15
CA ILE A 151 1.93 10.01 -8.14
C ILE A 151 1.14 11.31 -8.29
N GLN A 152 1.51 12.35 -7.55
CA GLN A 152 0.81 13.65 -7.58
C GLN A 152 0.86 14.27 -8.99
N LYS A 153 1.99 14.17 -9.68
CA LYS A 153 2.18 14.65 -11.05
C LYS A 153 1.22 13.98 -12.06
N GLU A 154 0.92 12.71 -11.86
CA GLU A 154 0.04 11.92 -12.74
C GLU A 154 -1.41 11.82 -12.25
N SER A 155 -1.71 12.45 -11.12
CA SER A 155 -3.02 12.38 -10.49
C SER A 155 -4.14 12.93 -11.39
N ILE A 156 -5.32 12.34 -11.25
CA ILE A 156 -6.53 12.81 -11.92
C ILE A 156 -7.25 13.78 -10.99
N LYS A 157 -7.46 15.02 -11.45
CA LYS A 157 -8.22 16.02 -10.71
C LYS A 157 -9.72 15.90 -10.98
N ARG A 158 -10.54 15.85 -9.91
CA ARG A 158 -12.01 15.94 -9.97
C ARG A 158 -12.49 16.86 -8.85
N SER A 159 -13.28 17.87 -9.20
CA SER A 159 -13.83 18.85 -8.25
C SER A 159 -12.78 19.47 -7.32
N GLY A 160 -11.55 19.72 -7.82
CA GLY A 160 -10.47 20.28 -7.02
C GLY A 160 -9.56 19.26 -6.34
N ILE A 161 -10.06 18.06 -6.03
CA ILE A 161 -9.34 17.00 -5.32
C ILE A 161 -8.51 16.17 -6.30
N LEU A 162 -7.30 15.77 -5.86
CA LEU A 162 -6.42 14.90 -6.63
C LEU A 162 -6.65 13.44 -6.26
N TYR A 163 -6.78 12.58 -7.27
CA TYR A 163 -6.95 11.14 -7.12
C TYR A 163 -5.78 10.41 -7.78
N ALA A 164 -5.29 9.35 -7.14
CA ALA A 164 -4.15 8.58 -7.62
C ALA A 164 -4.38 8.09 -9.07
N PRO A 165 -3.32 8.07 -9.89
CA PRO A 165 -3.40 7.65 -11.28
C PRO A 165 -3.86 6.19 -11.42
N PRO A 166 -4.55 5.82 -12.52
CA PRO A 166 -5.03 4.45 -12.75
C PRO A 166 -3.93 3.38 -12.62
N ASN A 167 -2.71 3.66 -13.07
CA ASN A 167 -1.61 2.72 -12.99
C ASN A 167 -1.18 2.43 -11.54
N TYR A 168 -1.25 3.43 -10.64
CA TYR A 168 -0.98 3.23 -9.22
C TYR A 168 -2.10 2.44 -8.54
N LEU A 169 -3.35 2.77 -8.85
CA LEU A 169 -4.51 2.04 -8.33
C LEU A 169 -4.47 0.57 -8.79
N ARG A 170 -4.07 0.33 -10.05
CA ARG A 170 -3.87 -1.01 -10.60
C ARG A 170 -2.74 -1.76 -9.90
N MET A 171 -1.61 -1.10 -9.64
CA MET A 171 -0.51 -1.67 -8.86
C MET A 171 -1.01 -2.21 -7.52
N GLY A 172 -1.71 -1.40 -6.74
CA GLY A 172 -2.23 -1.81 -5.43
C GLY A 172 -3.21 -2.98 -5.51
N MET A 173 -4.05 -3.04 -6.55
CA MET A 173 -4.97 -4.16 -6.75
C MET A 173 -4.26 -5.46 -7.13
N TYR A 174 -3.26 -5.42 -8.01
CA TYR A 174 -2.44 -6.59 -8.33
C TYR A 174 -1.59 -7.04 -7.14
N LEU A 175 -1.13 -6.11 -6.31
CA LEU A 175 -0.42 -6.42 -5.08
C LEU A 175 -1.29 -7.24 -4.13
N GLU A 176 -2.56 -6.87 -3.94
CA GLU A 176 -3.50 -7.65 -3.12
C GLU A 176 -3.79 -9.03 -3.72
N LEU A 177 -4.04 -9.11 -5.03
CA LEU A 177 -4.34 -10.37 -5.73
C LEU A 177 -3.14 -11.32 -5.81
N SER A 178 -1.92 -10.80 -5.69
CA SER A 178 -0.70 -11.59 -5.71
C SER A 178 -0.26 -12.11 -4.34
N ARG A 179 -0.99 -11.80 -3.26
CA ARG A 179 -0.65 -12.20 -1.87
C ARG A 179 -1.61 -13.26 -1.32
N PRO A 180 -1.40 -14.55 -1.61
CA PRO A 180 -2.33 -15.61 -1.17
C PRO A 180 -2.34 -15.84 0.34
N GLN A 181 -1.29 -15.42 1.05
CA GLN A 181 -1.28 -15.41 2.52
C GLN A 181 -1.77 -14.09 3.13
N GLY A 182 -2.10 -13.09 2.29
CA GLY A 182 -2.69 -11.82 2.72
C GLY A 182 -4.19 -11.93 3.02
N ASP A 183 -4.91 -10.81 2.97
CA ASP A 183 -6.36 -10.82 3.19
C ASP A 183 -7.13 -11.23 1.93
N VAL A 184 -7.22 -12.54 1.72
CA VAL A 184 -7.92 -13.14 0.56
C VAL A 184 -9.43 -12.88 0.57
N SER A 185 -10.02 -12.49 1.71
CA SER A 185 -11.46 -12.13 1.77
C SER A 185 -11.79 -10.92 0.89
N ARG A 186 -10.79 -10.11 0.56
CA ARG A 186 -10.93 -8.90 -0.28
C ARG A 186 -10.81 -9.18 -1.77
N TRP A 187 -10.31 -10.36 -2.17
CA TRP A 187 -9.95 -10.64 -3.57
C TRP A 187 -11.11 -10.46 -4.54
N GLU A 188 -12.31 -10.92 -4.20
CA GLU A 188 -13.49 -10.74 -5.07
C GLU A 188 -13.78 -9.25 -5.32
N LYS A 189 -13.78 -8.45 -4.26
CA LYS A 189 -14.01 -7.01 -4.31
C LYS A 189 -12.91 -6.30 -5.11
N VAL A 190 -11.65 -6.66 -4.87
CA VAL A 190 -10.49 -6.12 -5.58
C VAL A 190 -10.56 -6.45 -7.07
N PHE A 191 -10.84 -7.70 -7.42
CA PHE A 191 -10.92 -8.15 -8.81
C PHE A 191 -12.05 -7.46 -9.59
N LYS A 192 -13.25 -7.33 -9.00
CA LYS A 192 -14.36 -6.58 -9.61
C LYS A 192 -13.97 -5.13 -9.92
N ARG A 193 -13.30 -4.45 -8.98
CA ARG A 193 -12.81 -3.07 -9.15
C ARG A 193 -11.69 -2.97 -10.18
N LEU A 194 -10.78 -3.93 -10.21
CA LEU A 194 -9.71 -4.00 -11.20
C LEU A 194 -10.28 -4.13 -12.63
N ASN A 195 -11.24 -5.02 -12.84
CA ASN A 195 -11.91 -5.16 -14.14
C ASN A 195 -12.62 -3.88 -14.56
N LEU A 196 -13.30 -3.22 -13.62
CA LEU A 196 -13.96 -1.95 -13.87
C LEU A 196 -12.95 -0.85 -14.23
N LEU A 197 -11.86 -0.75 -13.49
CA LEU A 197 -10.78 0.19 -13.79
C LEU A 197 -10.18 -0.09 -15.17
N ASN A 198 -9.86 -1.34 -15.48
CA ASN A 198 -9.29 -1.74 -16.78
C ASN A 198 -10.23 -1.48 -17.95
N LYS A 199 -11.55 -1.53 -17.73
CA LYS A 199 -12.55 -1.20 -18.76
C LYS A 199 -12.51 0.28 -19.15
N TYR A 200 -12.42 1.19 -18.18
CA TYR A 200 -12.50 2.64 -18.44
C TYR A 200 -11.12 3.32 -18.55
N TYR A 201 -10.11 2.72 -17.96
CA TYR A 201 -8.72 3.12 -17.99
C TYR A 201 -7.88 1.89 -18.36
N PRO A 202 -7.90 1.44 -19.63
CA PRO A 202 -7.11 0.29 -20.04
C PRO A 202 -5.62 0.56 -19.85
N LEU A 203 -4.86 -0.49 -19.51
CA LEU A 203 -3.41 -0.40 -19.48
C LEU A 203 -2.91 -0.34 -20.93
N LYS A 204 -2.66 0.88 -21.41
CA LYS A 204 -2.11 1.15 -22.74
C LYS A 204 -0.96 2.12 -22.60
N THR A 205 0.14 1.85 -23.29
CA THR A 205 1.17 2.84 -23.54
C THR A 205 0.74 3.80 -24.64
N SER A 206 1.13 5.07 -24.51
CA SER A 206 0.97 6.07 -25.58
C SER A 206 2.04 5.96 -26.67
N MET A 207 3.07 5.12 -26.45
CA MET A 207 4.19 4.92 -27.36
C MET A 207 4.02 3.61 -28.15
N ASN A 208 4.62 3.52 -29.34
CA ASN A 208 4.75 2.25 -30.03
C ASN A 208 5.80 1.38 -29.31
N CYS A 209 5.39 0.32 -28.62
CA CYS A 209 6.32 -0.61 -27.97
C CYS A 209 7.29 -1.25 -28.96
N GLU A 210 6.95 -1.38 -30.24
CA GLU A 210 7.84 -1.93 -31.27
C GLU A 210 9.09 -1.08 -31.50
N THR A 211 9.08 0.19 -31.08
CA THR A 211 10.21 1.11 -31.23
C THR A 211 11.03 1.27 -29.96
N VAL A 212 10.66 0.61 -28.86
CA VAL A 212 11.42 0.64 -27.61
C VAL A 212 12.55 -0.37 -27.73
N ASP A 213 13.78 0.07 -27.49
CA ASP A 213 14.92 -0.85 -27.38
C ASP A 213 14.85 -1.56 -26.01
N PHE A 214 14.50 -2.85 -26.03
CA PHE A 214 14.48 -3.68 -24.82
C PHE A 214 15.86 -4.25 -24.50
N GLN A 215 16.81 -4.13 -25.43
CA GLN A 215 18.15 -4.66 -25.31
C GLN A 215 19.10 -3.58 -24.83
N ARG A 216 19.86 -3.88 -23.77
CA ARG A 216 21.10 -3.18 -23.49
C ARG A 216 22.22 -4.01 -24.10
N SER A 217 23.00 -3.45 -25.02
CA SER A 217 24.24 -4.11 -25.43
C SER A 217 25.20 -4.08 -24.24
N MET A 218 25.64 -5.25 -23.78
CA MET A 218 26.76 -5.31 -22.84
C MET A 218 28.00 -4.71 -23.52
N GLU A 219 28.94 -4.17 -22.73
CA GLU A 219 30.24 -3.71 -23.27
C GLU A 219 31.07 -4.89 -23.83
N THR A 220 30.72 -6.12 -23.49
CA THR A 220 31.35 -7.36 -23.96
C THR A 220 30.77 -7.87 -25.28
N ASN A 221 31.51 -8.75 -25.97
CA ASN A 221 31.02 -9.36 -27.21
C ASN A 221 29.85 -10.34 -26.94
N GLU A 222 29.02 -10.60 -27.96
CA GLU A 222 27.79 -11.41 -27.83
C GLU A 222 28.02 -12.82 -27.25
N THR A 223 29.18 -13.42 -27.54
CA THR A 223 29.52 -14.77 -27.06
C THR A 223 29.76 -14.77 -25.56
N GLU A 224 30.49 -13.79 -25.03
CA GLU A 224 30.75 -13.64 -23.60
C GLU A 224 29.48 -13.23 -22.85
N SER A 225 28.67 -12.32 -23.40
CA SER A 225 27.36 -11.97 -22.82
C SER A 225 26.45 -13.20 -22.66
N SER A 226 26.44 -14.08 -23.66
CA SER A 226 25.65 -15.33 -23.62
C SER A 226 26.14 -16.28 -22.53
N LYS A 227 27.46 -16.41 -22.33
CA LYS A 227 28.03 -17.24 -21.25
C LYS A 227 27.66 -16.70 -19.87
N ILE A 228 27.85 -15.40 -19.64
CA ILE A 228 27.46 -14.74 -18.38
C ILE A 228 25.98 -14.99 -18.09
N TYR A 229 25.13 -14.79 -19.10
CA TYR A 229 23.69 -15.02 -18.97
C TYR A 229 23.36 -16.44 -18.51
N PHE A 230 23.97 -17.48 -19.11
CA PHE A 230 23.69 -18.86 -18.71
C PHE A 230 24.24 -19.23 -17.34
N ILE A 231 25.43 -18.75 -16.98
CA ILE A 231 26.01 -18.94 -15.64
C ILE A 231 25.08 -18.35 -14.58
N VAL A 232 24.67 -17.10 -14.76
CA VAL A 232 23.80 -16.41 -13.81
C VAL A 232 22.41 -17.06 -13.76
N ARG A 233 21.84 -17.41 -14.91
CA ARG A 233 20.55 -18.13 -14.98
C ARG A 233 20.60 -19.41 -14.15
N ASP A 234 21.61 -20.24 -14.37
CA ASP A 234 21.71 -21.55 -13.72
C ASP A 234 21.97 -21.39 -12.22
N ALA A 235 22.84 -20.46 -11.83
CA ALA A 235 23.06 -20.10 -10.42
C ALA A 235 21.79 -19.61 -9.72
N LEU A 236 20.92 -18.86 -10.41
CA LEU A 236 19.65 -18.38 -9.88
C LEU A 236 18.63 -19.53 -9.76
N ILE A 237 18.51 -20.38 -10.79
CA ILE A 237 17.61 -21.55 -10.77
C ILE A 237 17.99 -22.49 -9.62
N ASP A 238 19.27 -22.80 -9.46
CA ASP A 238 19.76 -23.74 -8.45
C ASP A 238 19.55 -23.21 -7.01
N GLN A 239 19.33 -21.91 -6.86
CA GLN A 239 18.98 -21.26 -5.59
C GLN A 239 17.46 -21.18 -5.33
N GLY A 240 16.61 -21.63 -6.26
CA GLY A 240 15.16 -21.66 -6.09
C GLY A 240 14.49 -20.28 -6.02
N VAL A 241 15.16 -19.23 -6.52
CA VAL A 241 14.61 -17.86 -6.56
C VAL A 241 13.38 -17.77 -7.46
N VAL A 242 12.57 -16.73 -7.27
CA VAL A 242 11.43 -16.47 -8.15
C VAL A 242 11.77 -15.42 -9.19
N PHE A 243 11.71 -15.77 -10.47
CA PHE A 243 11.94 -14.83 -11.57
C PHE A 243 10.70 -13.99 -11.86
N PHE A 244 10.88 -12.68 -12.00
CA PHE A 244 9.81 -11.76 -12.40
C PHE A 244 10.26 -10.70 -13.43
N GLY A 245 11.54 -10.69 -13.83
CA GLY A 245 12.08 -9.79 -14.86
C GLY A 245 12.06 -10.36 -16.28
N GLY A 246 13.05 -9.98 -17.08
CA GLY A 246 13.16 -10.34 -18.50
C GLY A 246 13.05 -11.84 -18.80
N TYR A 247 13.72 -12.68 -17.99
CA TYR A 247 13.62 -14.14 -18.14
C TYR A 247 12.17 -14.64 -17.99
N ALA A 248 11.45 -14.18 -16.98
CA ALA A 248 10.03 -14.53 -16.78
C ALA A 248 9.16 -14.01 -17.94
N SER A 249 9.34 -12.76 -18.36
CA SER A 249 8.61 -12.20 -19.52
C SER A 249 8.86 -13.02 -20.79
N SER A 250 10.09 -13.49 -21.01
CA SER A 250 10.44 -14.32 -22.17
C SER A 250 9.66 -15.64 -22.21
N LEU A 251 9.37 -16.23 -21.04
CA LEU A 251 8.57 -17.45 -20.94
C LEU A 251 7.10 -17.18 -21.26
N TYR A 252 6.55 -16.07 -20.76
CA TYR A 252 5.18 -15.63 -21.11
C TYR A 252 5.04 -15.25 -22.59
N SER A 253 6.12 -14.86 -23.28
CA SER A 253 6.06 -14.48 -24.70
C SER A 253 5.57 -15.62 -25.60
N ARG A 254 5.65 -16.87 -25.15
CA ARG A 254 5.21 -18.05 -25.90
C ARG A 254 3.72 -18.00 -26.24
N TYR A 255 2.93 -17.32 -25.41
CA TYR A 255 1.48 -17.18 -25.54
C TYR A 255 1.05 -16.03 -26.47
N MET A 256 2.00 -15.35 -27.13
CA MET A 256 1.72 -14.15 -27.92
C MET A 256 1.90 -14.32 -29.43
N PRO A 257 1.41 -13.36 -30.25
CA PRO A 257 1.71 -13.29 -31.67
C PRO A 257 3.21 -13.09 -31.97
N LYS A 258 3.68 -13.63 -33.11
CA LYS A 258 5.12 -13.67 -33.47
C LYS A 258 5.82 -12.29 -33.52
N THR A 259 5.09 -11.23 -33.86
CA THR A 259 5.63 -9.86 -33.94
C THR A 259 6.07 -9.35 -32.57
N GLN A 260 5.30 -9.64 -31.51
CA GLN A 260 5.58 -9.21 -30.14
C GLN A 260 6.61 -10.12 -29.44
N LYS A 261 6.76 -11.39 -29.87
CA LYS A 261 7.75 -12.32 -29.29
C LYS A 261 9.19 -11.81 -29.39
N LYS A 262 9.56 -11.22 -30.53
CA LYS A 262 10.94 -10.75 -30.78
C LYS A 262 11.38 -9.67 -29.79
N LEU A 263 10.43 -8.87 -29.33
CA LEU A 263 10.62 -7.72 -28.46
C LEU A 263 11.09 -8.09 -27.05
N ILE A 264 10.79 -9.30 -26.59
CA ILE A 264 10.96 -9.73 -25.18
C ILE A 264 12.09 -10.76 -25.00
N MET A 265 12.49 -11.44 -26.07
CA MET A 265 13.58 -12.43 -26.04
C MET A 265 14.98 -11.84 -25.85
N GLN A 266 15.11 -10.51 -25.72
CA GLN A 266 16.37 -9.77 -25.83
C GLN A 266 16.78 -9.01 -24.55
N ILE A 267 16.20 -9.34 -23.40
CA ILE A 267 16.53 -8.69 -22.11
C ILE A 267 17.66 -9.48 -21.40
N PRO A 268 18.88 -8.94 -21.28
CA PRO A 268 20.02 -9.66 -20.70
C PRO A 268 20.03 -9.71 -19.16
N ASP A 269 19.11 -8.97 -18.51
CA ASP A 269 19.16 -8.72 -17.07
C ASP A 269 18.08 -9.54 -16.33
N PHE A 270 18.44 -10.07 -15.16
CA PHE A 270 17.55 -10.86 -14.31
C PHE A 270 16.96 -10.01 -13.19
N ASP A 271 15.62 -9.98 -13.07
CA ASP A 271 14.96 -9.50 -11.86
C ASP A 271 14.33 -10.70 -11.13
N VAL A 272 14.76 -10.91 -9.90
CA VAL A 272 14.36 -12.07 -9.08
C VAL A 272 14.02 -11.69 -7.64
N LEU A 273 13.17 -12.48 -6.99
CA LEU A 273 12.90 -12.42 -5.55
C LEU A 273 13.76 -13.45 -4.82
N SER A 274 14.42 -13.03 -3.75
CA SER A 274 15.15 -13.90 -2.82
C SER A 274 14.92 -13.44 -1.38
N GLU A 275 14.64 -14.37 -0.46
CA GLU A 275 14.55 -14.06 0.98
C GLU A 275 15.93 -13.67 1.58
N GLU A 276 17.01 -14.15 0.98
CA GLU A 276 18.41 -13.86 1.35
C GLU A 276 19.16 -13.18 0.19
N PRO A 277 18.78 -11.94 -0.20
CA PRO A 277 19.24 -11.35 -1.46
C PRO A 277 20.76 -11.09 -1.51
N GLU A 278 21.38 -10.78 -0.37
CA GLU A 278 22.83 -10.63 -0.25
C GLU A 278 23.57 -11.95 -0.50
N ARG A 279 23.10 -13.02 0.14
CA ARG A 279 23.65 -14.38 -0.06
C ARG A 279 23.52 -14.81 -1.51
N THR A 280 22.35 -14.56 -2.12
CA THR A 280 22.14 -14.87 -3.54
C THR A 280 23.08 -14.09 -4.45
N ALA A 281 23.32 -12.81 -4.15
CA ALA A 281 24.30 -12.01 -4.90
C ALA A 281 25.72 -12.58 -4.78
N HIS A 282 26.12 -13.03 -3.59
CA HIS A 282 27.43 -13.62 -3.36
C HIS A 282 27.62 -14.95 -4.08
N ILE A 283 26.62 -15.82 -4.10
CA ILE A 283 26.68 -17.09 -4.85
C ILE A 283 26.83 -16.82 -6.35
N ILE A 284 26.10 -15.84 -6.91
CA ILE A 284 26.25 -15.46 -8.32
C ILE A 284 27.68 -14.96 -8.59
N ARG A 285 28.24 -14.14 -7.69
CA ARG A 285 29.63 -13.68 -7.80
C ARG A 285 30.61 -14.86 -7.82
N GLU A 286 30.49 -15.80 -6.89
CA GLU A 286 31.35 -16.99 -6.83
C GLU A 286 31.27 -17.80 -8.14
N GLN A 287 30.06 -18.04 -8.65
CA GLN A 287 29.89 -18.74 -9.93
C GLN A 287 30.52 -18.01 -11.11
N LEU A 288 30.47 -16.67 -11.14
CA LEU A 288 31.12 -15.87 -12.17
C LEU A 288 32.66 -15.89 -12.00
N GLU A 289 33.17 -15.82 -10.78
CA GLU A 289 34.62 -15.90 -10.48
C GLU A 289 35.21 -17.25 -10.89
N ASP A 290 34.52 -18.35 -10.59
CA ASP A 290 34.90 -19.72 -10.97
C ASP A 290 34.97 -19.90 -12.50
N ASN A 291 34.21 -19.10 -13.24
CA ASN A 291 34.18 -19.08 -14.71
C ASN A 291 35.12 -18.01 -15.31
N GLY A 292 35.99 -17.39 -14.51
CA GLY A 292 37.06 -16.50 -14.98
C GLY A 292 36.68 -15.02 -15.09
N TYR A 293 35.50 -14.60 -14.62
CA TYR A 293 35.12 -13.19 -14.57
C TYR A 293 35.60 -12.55 -13.27
N THR A 294 36.33 -11.43 -13.36
CA THR A 294 37.01 -10.83 -12.19
C THR A 294 36.51 -9.45 -11.79
N LYS A 295 35.75 -8.77 -12.66
CA LYS A 295 35.25 -7.40 -12.42
C LYS A 295 33.82 -7.42 -11.90
N ILE A 296 33.56 -8.16 -10.83
CA ILE A 296 32.20 -8.30 -10.30
C ILE A 296 32.01 -7.34 -9.11
N ASN A 297 30.93 -6.57 -9.13
CA ASN A 297 30.56 -5.69 -8.03
C ASN A 297 29.13 -5.97 -7.57
N ILE A 298 28.91 -5.94 -6.25
CA ILE A 298 27.60 -6.08 -5.64
C ILE A 298 27.26 -4.76 -4.97
N VAL A 299 26.16 -4.13 -5.42
CA VAL A 299 25.70 -2.84 -4.89
C VAL A 299 24.41 -3.05 -4.13
N LYS A 300 24.42 -2.72 -2.83
CA LYS A 300 23.21 -2.68 -2.00
C LYS A 300 22.42 -1.41 -2.31
N HIS A 301 21.12 -1.56 -2.49
CA HIS A 301 20.15 -0.45 -2.58
C HIS A 301 19.11 -0.60 -1.47
N ASP A 302 18.97 0.43 -0.65
CA ASP A 302 17.96 0.48 0.40
C ASP A 302 16.54 0.54 -0.20
N ALA A 303 15.55 0.16 0.61
CA ALA A 303 14.14 0.28 0.26
C ALA A 303 13.75 1.76 0.04
N ILE A 304 12.83 1.99 -0.90
CA ILE A 304 12.23 3.31 -1.16
C ILE A 304 10.76 3.23 -0.81
N GLY A 305 10.40 3.83 0.33
CA GLY A 305 9.06 3.71 0.90
C GLY A 305 8.64 2.24 1.11
N GLU A 306 7.35 1.98 1.02
CA GLU A 306 6.79 0.61 1.14
C GLU A 306 6.68 -0.12 -0.20
N ILE A 307 7.05 0.54 -1.30
CA ILE A 307 6.75 0.09 -2.66
C ILE A 307 7.96 -0.64 -3.28
N ILE A 308 9.17 -0.12 -3.07
CA ILE A 308 10.38 -0.67 -3.69
C ILE A 308 11.23 -1.30 -2.58
N PRO A 309 11.37 -2.63 -2.56
CA PRO A 309 12.14 -3.28 -1.52
C PRO A 309 13.65 -3.01 -1.60
N GLU A 310 14.31 -3.30 -0.49
CA GLU A 310 15.75 -3.51 -0.44
C GLU A 310 16.14 -4.53 -1.52
N ARG A 311 17.22 -4.22 -2.24
CA ARG A 311 17.70 -5.08 -3.32
C ARG A 311 19.20 -5.00 -3.49
N TYR A 312 19.75 -6.06 -4.07
CA TYR A 312 21.15 -6.14 -4.44
C TYR A 312 21.28 -6.16 -5.94
N GLU A 313 22.20 -5.36 -6.45
CA GLU A 313 22.53 -5.28 -7.86
C GLU A 313 23.87 -5.96 -8.11
N VAL A 314 23.88 -6.97 -8.96
CA VAL A 314 25.11 -7.65 -9.42
C VAL A 314 25.54 -7.04 -10.74
N ARG A 315 26.78 -6.53 -10.79
CA ARG A 315 27.39 -5.95 -11.98
C ARG A 315 28.63 -6.71 -12.40
N VAL A 316 28.84 -6.86 -13.71
CA VAL A 316 30.09 -7.31 -14.32
C VAL A 316 30.66 -6.15 -15.15
N GLY A 317 31.79 -5.59 -14.72
CA GLY A 317 32.30 -4.33 -15.26
C GLY A 317 31.34 -3.18 -14.95
N LYS A 318 30.79 -2.53 -15.99
CA LYS A 318 29.73 -1.52 -15.85
C LYS A 318 28.33 -2.08 -16.07
N ASP A 319 28.25 -3.35 -16.48
CA ASP A 319 27.01 -3.96 -16.89
C ASP A 319 26.28 -4.54 -15.69
N THR A 320 25.07 -4.05 -15.41
CA THR A 320 24.13 -4.73 -14.53
C THR A 320 23.72 -6.06 -15.15
N ILE A 321 23.72 -7.12 -14.35
CA ILE A 321 23.38 -8.49 -14.76
C ILE A 321 22.13 -8.98 -14.02
N ALA A 322 22.00 -8.64 -12.74
CA ALA A 322 20.84 -9.06 -11.94
C ALA A 322 20.48 -8.03 -10.87
N PHE A 323 19.19 -7.87 -10.64
CA PHE A 323 18.64 -7.28 -9.43
C PHE A 323 17.93 -8.37 -8.61
N ILE A 324 18.29 -8.45 -7.34
CA ILE A 324 17.80 -9.45 -6.40
C ILE A 324 17.05 -8.71 -5.31
N TYR A 325 15.73 -8.80 -5.34
CA TYR A 325 14.84 -8.05 -4.46
C TYR A 325 14.43 -8.90 -3.26
N LYS A 326 14.44 -8.28 -2.08
CA LYS A 326 13.86 -8.89 -0.89
C LYS A 326 12.33 -8.84 -1.00
N PRO A 327 11.60 -9.96 -0.86
CA PRO A 327 10.14 -9.91 -0.89
C PRO A 327 9.60 -9.12 0.31
N ILE A 328 8.67 -8.19 0.07
CA ILE A 328 7.99 -7.40 1.12
C ILE A 328 6.80 -8.15 1.74
N ALA A 329 6.38 -9.24 1.12
CA ALA A 329 5.21 -10.05 1.45
C ALA A 329 5.36 -11.45 0.83
N CYS A 330 4.40 -12.33 1.06
CA CYS A 330 4.36 -13.61 0.34
C CYS A 330 3.74 -13.40 -1.05
N HIS A 331 4.55 -13.39 -2.10
CA HIS A 331 4.12 -13.13 -3.48
C HIS A 331 3.93 -14.43 -4.26
N SER A 332 2.79 -14.55 -4.95
CA SER A 332 2.44 -15.77 -5.67
C SER A 332 3.36 -16.03 -6.87
N TYR A 333 3.66 -17.30 -7.08
CA TYR A 333 4.44 -17.79 -8.22
C TYR A 333 3.90 -19.13 -8.72
N ASN A 334 4.39 -19.56 -9.88
CA ASN A 334 4.15 -20.86 -10.49
C ASN A 334 5.49 -21.56 -10.72
N THR A 335 5.55 -22.86 -10.47
CA THR A 335 6.71 -23.68 -10.82
C THR A 335 6.48 -24.36 -12.17
N ILE A 336 7.50 -24.35 -13.01
CA ILE A 336 7.53 -25.09 -14.28
C ILE A 336 8.79 -25.93 -14.39
N ASN A 337 8.73 -26.99 -15.19
CA ASN A 337 9.87 -27.86 -15.47
C ASN A 337 10.43 -27.59 -16.87
N ILE A 338 11.72 -27.26 -16.95
CA ILE A 338 12.46 -27.10 -18.19
C ILE A 338 13.77 -27.89 -18.06
N ASN A 339 13.99 -28.88 -18.94
CA ASN A 339 15.19 -29.73 -18.93
C ASN A 339 15.48 -30.34 -17.55
N ASP A 340 14.46 -30.93 -16.94
CA ASP A 340 14.52 -31.55 -15.60
C ASP A 340 14.92 -30.61 -14.45
N LYS A 341 14.91 -29.29 -14.68
CA LYS A 341 15.03 -28.26 -13.64
C LYS A 341 13.68 -27.65 -13.32
N GLU A 342 13.38 -27.55 -12.02
CA GLU A 342 12.26 -26.77 -11.49
C GLU A 342 12.63 -25.28 -11.51
N ILE A 343 11.74 -24.47 -12.07
CA ILE A 343 11.95 -23.03 -12.21
C ILE A 343 10.73 -22.29 -11.68
N ASN A 344 10.95 -21.39 -10.73
CA ASN A 344 9.89 -20.60 -10.11
C ASN A 344 9.71 -19.26 -10.83
N ILE A 345 8.53 -19.04 -11.39
CA ILE A 345 8.19 -17.84 -12.17
C ILE A 345 7.04 -17.12 -11.48
N ALA A 346 7.21 -15.84 -11.18
CA ALA A 346 6.17 -15.00 -10.59
C ALA A 346 4.90 -15.04 -11.45
N THR A 347 3.72 -15.06 -10.81
CA THR A 347 2.45 -14.95 -11.54
C THR A 347 2.37 -13.59 -12.24
N ILE A 348 1.50 -13.49 -13.26
CA ILE A 348 1.25 -12.21 -13.94
C ILE A 348 0.81 -11.13 -12.94
N ASP A 349 -0.01 -11.47 -11.95
CA ASP A 349 -0.44 -10.56 -10.89
C ASP A 349 0.77 -10.03 -10.07
N THR A 350 1.70 -10.92 -9.69
CA THR A 350 2.94 -10.52 -9.01
C THR A 350 3.78 -9.62 -9.92
N MET A 351 4.05 -10.01 -11.17
CA MET A 351 4.88 -9.23 -12.09
C MET A 351 4.30 -7.82 -12.34
N LEU A 352 2.99 -7.72 -12.57
CA LEU A 352 2.30 -6.44 -12.78
C LEU A 352 2.35 -5.54 -11.55
N SER A 353 2.28 -6.12 -10.34
CA SER A 353 2.45 -5.33 -9.11
C SER A 353 3.84 -4.66 -9.05
N PHE A 354 4.91 -5.40 -9.35
CA PHE A 354 6.28 -4.87 -9.35
C PHE A 354 6.52 -3.87 -10.48
N TYR A 355 6.09 -4.18 -11.71
CA TYR A 355 6.31 -3.29 -12.86
C TYR A 355 5.59 -1.95 -12.67
N LEU A 356 4.33 -1.98 -12.23
CA LEU A 356 3.56 -0.75 -11.98
C LEU A 356 4.01 -0.01 -10.72
N ALA A 357 4.74 -0.66 -9.81
CA ALA A 357 5.44 0.00 -8.71
C ALA A 357 6.68 0.76 -9.21
N PHE A 358 7.48 0.13 -10.07
CA PHE A 358 8.74 0.71 -10.56
C PHE A 358 8.58 1.97 -11.41
N ILE A 359 7.43 2.17 -12.06
CA ILE A 359 7.17 3.40 -12.84
C ILE A 359 7.07 4.67 -11.97
N TYR A 360 6.93 4.54 -10.65
CA TYR A 360 6.88 5.66 -9.70
C TYR A 360 8.19 5.85 -8.91
N ALA A 361 9.23 5.08 -9.25
CA ALA A 361 10.57 5.25 -8.73
C ALA A 361 11.26 6.40 -9.50
N ASP A 362 11.20 7.64 -9.02
CA ASP A 362 11.64 8.84 -9.75
C ASP A 362 13.19 8.97 -9.90
N LYS A 363 13.97 7.90 -9.69
CA LYS A 363 15.42 7.94 -9.87
C LYS A 363 15.80 7.59 -11.31
N PRO A 364 16.78 8.30 -11.91
CA PRO A 364 17.37 7.94 -13.18
C PRO A 364 18.28 6.72 -12.98
N PHE A 365 17.69 5.57 -12.67
CA PHE A 365 18.33 4.30 -12.94
C PHE A 365 18.23 4.11 -14.45
N PRO A 366 19.35 4.02 -15.18
CA PRO A 366 19.34 3.79 -16.63
C PRO A 366 18.52 2.56 -17.05
N TYR A 367 18.27 1.65 -16.10
CA TYR A 367 17.48 0.43 -16.27
C TYR A 367 15.96 0.64 -16.19
N PHE A 368 15.47 1.58 -15.37
CA PHE A 368 14.03 1.82 -15.19
C PHE A 368 13.50 2.86 -16.19
N ASN A 369 13.59 2.51 -17.48
CA ASN A 369 12.88 3.27 -18.50
C ASN A 369 11.37 3.03 -18.30
N LYS A 370 10.65 4.08 -17.88
CA LYS A 370 9.21 4.03 -17.62
C LYS A 370 8.42 3.46 -18.81
N ASP A 371 8.75 3.86 -20.02
CA ASP A 371 8.05 3.42 -21.23
C ASP A 371 8.28 1.92 -21.48
N ARG A 372 9.52 1.44 -21.28
CA ARG A 372 9.85 0.01 -21.35
C ARG A 372 9.05 -0.81 -20.35
N ILE A 373 8.98 -0.36 -19.09
CA ILE A 373 8.23 -1.07 -18.04
C ILE A 373 6.74 -1.08 -18.35
N LEU A 374 6.18 0.04 -18.81
CA LEU A 374 4.79 0.11 -19.23
C LEU A 374 4.50 -0.82 -20.41
N CYS A 375 5.40 -0.94 -21.38
CA CYS A 375 5.27 -1.90 -22.47
C CYS A 375 5.30 -3.35 -21.98
N MET A 376 6.19 -3.69 -21.04
CA MET A 376 6.22 -5.02 -20.43
C MET A 376 4.94 -5.31 -19.65
N ALA A 377 4.41 -4.31 -18.94
CA ALA A 377 3.16 -4.44 -18.20
C ALA A 377 1.95 -4.59 -19.15
N GLU A 378 1.87 -3.82 -20.22
CA GLU A 378 0.83 -3.97 -21.25
C GLU A 378 0.89 -5.35 -21.91
N PHE A 379 2.11 -5.83 -22.21
CA PHE A 379 2.31 -7.18 -22.73
C PHE A 379 1.73 -8.24 -21.77
N LEU A 380 2.12 -8.22 -20.49
CA LEU A 380 1.64 -9.20 -19.51
C LEU A 380 0.12 -9.09 -19.31
N PHE A 381 -0.40 -7.88 -19.29
CA PHE A 381 -1.84 -7.62 -19.19
C PHE A 381 -2.60 -8.25 -20.35
N ASN A 382 -2.11 -8.12 -21.58
CA ASN A 382 -2.74 -8.74 -22.74
C ASN A 382 -2.69 -10.28 -22.66
N VAL A 383 -1.58 -10.88 -22.20
CA VAL A 383 -1.49 -12.33 -21.97
C VAL A 383 -2.54 -12.75 -20.95
N GLU A 384 -2.67 -12.00 -19.85
CA GLU A 384 -3.68 -12.22 -18.81
C GLU A 384 -5.09 -12.19 -19.39
N GLN A 385 -5.44 -11.17 -20.19
CA GLN A 385 -6.78 -11.00 -20.73
C GLN A 385 -7.19 -12.15 -21.67
N GLU A 386 -6.27 -12.58 -22.54
CA GLU A 386 -6.53 -13.67 -23.48
C GLU A 386 -6.63 -15.05 -22.82
N ASN A 387 -5.96 -15.24 -21.68
CA ASN A 387 -5.78 -16.56 -21.04
C ASN A 387 -6.37 -16.66 -19.63
N ARG A 388 -7.24 -15.74 -19.23
CA ARG A 388 -7.72 -15.56 -17.84
C ARG A 388 -8.34 -16.80 -17.17
N LEU A 389 -8.78 -17.80 -17.94
CA LEU A 389 -9.44 -19.02 -17.44
C LEU A 389 -8.58 -20.29 -17.53
N GLU A 390 -7.35 -20.23 -18.06
CA GLU A 390 -6.55 -21.41 -18.38
C GLU A 390 -6.13 -22.24 -17.15
N GLN A 391 -5.87 -21.58 -16.00
CA GLN A 391 -5.59 -22.22 -14.69
C GLN A 391 -4.52 -23.35 -14.70
N ARG A 392 -3.53 -23.26 -15.60
CA ARG A 392 -2.48 -24.27 -15.77
C ARG A 392 -1.11 -23.65 -16.09
N GLY A 393 -0.05 -24.34 -15.65
CA GLY A 393 1.34 -23.93 -15.90
C GLY A 393 1.59 -22.46 -15.52
N LEU A 394 2.28 -21.71 -16.39
CA LEU A 394 2.54 -20.27 -16.20
C LEU A 394 1.28 -19.40 -16.14
N LEU A 395 0.19 -19.84 -16.79
CA LEU A 395 -1.07 -19.09 -16.88
C LEU A 395 -1.99 -19.34 -15.67
N LYS A 396 -1.56 -20.16 -14.71
CA LYS A 396 -2.28 -20.33 -13.45
C LYS A 396 -2.28 -19.02 -12.68
N ARG A 397 -3.46 -18.55 -12.32
CA ARG A 397 -3.68 -17.34 -11.50
C ARG A 397 -4.24 -17.74 -10.15
N PHE A 398 -4.18 -16.82 -9.19
CA PHE A 398 -4.65 -17.08 -7.82
C PHE A 398 -3.95 -18.30 -7.19
N SER A 399 -2.66 -18.49 -7.51
CA SER A 399 -1.84 -19.55 -6.93
C SER A 399 -1.70 -19.32 -5.42
N LEU A 400 -1.89 -20.39 -4.65
CA LEU A 400 -1.69 -20.36 -3.20
C LEU A 400 -0.21 -20.47 -2.83
N GLU A 401 0.61 -21.01 -3.73
CA GLU A 401 2.07 -21.05 -3.60
C GLU A 401 2.61 -19.63 -3.70
N CYS A 402 3.41 -19.23 -2.71
CA CYS A 402 4.01 -17.90 -2.67
C CYS A 402 5.38 -17.92 -2.02
N TYR A 403 6.16 -16.89 -2.34
CA TYR A 403 7.55 -16.72 -1.94
C TYR A 403 7.71 -15.45 -1.12
N GLY A 404 8.43 -15.55 0.00
CA GLY A 404 8.49 -14.50 1.01
C GLY A 404 7.57 -14.77 2.20
N LYS A 405 7.60 -13.86 3.17
CA LYS A 405 6.79 -13.94 4.39
C LYS A 405 5.74 -12.84 4.43
N GLN A 406 4.47 -13.22 4.57
CA GLN A 406 3.40 -12.25 4.76
C GLN A 406 3.36 -11.77 6.23
N PRO A 407 3.42 -10.46 6.50
CA PRO A 407 3.13 -9.93 7.82
C PRO A 407 1.68 -10.23 8.22
N THR A 408 1.49 -10.89 9.36
CA THR A 408 0.17 -11.12 9.98
C THR A 408 -0.17 -10.01 10.97
N LEU A 409 -1.46 -9.88 11.33
CA LEU A 409 -1.90 -8.95 12.37
C LEU A 409 -1.16 -9.18 13.70
N GLU A 410 -0.89 -10.44 14.04
CA GLU A 410 -0.12 -10.82 15.23
C GLU A 410 1.33 -10.32 15.13
N SER A 411 1.98 -10.48 13.98
CA SER A 411 3.35 -9.99 13.79
C SER A 411 3.44 -8.46 13.84
N ILE A 412 2.46 -7.74 13.28
CA ILE A 412 2.39 -6.28 13.33
C ILE A 412 2.16 -5.81 14.78
N ARG A 413 1.30 -6.50 15.54
CA ARG A 413 1.09 -6.21 16.96
C ARG A 413 2.34 -6.49 17.79
N ALA A 414 3.06 -7.57 17.50
CA ALA A 414 4.32 -7.89 18.17
C ALA A 414 5.37 -6.80 17.92
N GLU A 415 5.56 -6.39 16.67
CA GLU A 415 6.45 -5.28 16.30
C GLU A 415 6.08 -3.99 17.02
N LYS A 416 4.79 -3.63 17.05
CA LYS A 416 4.31 -2.47 17.81
C LYS A 416 4.58 -2.59 19.31
N ALA A 417 4.44 -3.78 19.90
CA ALA A 417 4.73 -3.98 21.31
C ALA A 417 6.23 -3.82 21.62
N GLU A 418 7.10 -4.29 20.72
CA GLU A 418 8.55 -4.08 20.82
C GLU A 418 8.91 -2.60 20.70
N LYS A 419 8.38 -1.92 19.69
CA LYS A 419 8.57 -0.47 19.51
C LYS A 419 8.04 0.34 20.68
N PHE A 420 6.96 -0.08 21.31
CA PHE A 420 6.44 0.58 22.51
C PHE A 420 7.41 0.47 23.68
N LYS A 421 8.05 -0.69 23.87
CA LYS A 421 9.09 -0.88 24.90
C LYS A 421 10.30 0.00 24.61
N GLU A 422 10.79 -0.04 23.37
CA GLU A 422 11.94 0.74 22.88
C GLU A 422 11.73 2.26 23.07
N LEU A 423 10.54 2.75 22.74
CA LEU A 423 10.23 4.19 22.73
C LEU A 423 9.53 4.68 24.01
N SER A 424 9.32 3.82 25.01
CA SER A 424 8.58 4.14 26.25
C SER A 424 9.08 5.40 26.97
N GLY A 425 10.40 5.63 26.98
CA GLY A 425 11.04 6.83 27.56
C GLY A 425 11.06 8.06 26.65
N LYS A 426 10.60 7.95 25.40
CA LYS A 426 10.64 9.00 24.37
C LYS A 426 9.25 9.58 24.07
N ARG A 427 8.29 9.48 25.00
CA ARG A 427 6.95 10.06 24.80
C ARG A 427 7.04 11.56 24.48
N GLY A 428 6.30 11.99 23.46
CA GLY A 428 6.30 13.37 22.98
C GLY A 428 7.39 13.69 21.96
N THR A 429 8.25 12.74 21.59
CA THR A 429 9.11 12.88 20.41
C THR A 429 8.35 12.51 19.13
N ARG A 430 8.81 13.05 18.00
CA ARG A 430 8.30 12.68 16.67
C ARG A 430 8.34 11.17 16.44
N GLU A 431 9.47 10.53 16.74
CA GLU A 431 9.66 9.08 16.60
C GLU A 431 8.61 8.26 17.38
N TYR A 432 8.26 8.68 18.60
CA TYR A 432 7.19 8.00 19.36
C TYR A 432 5.82 8.20 18.71
N GLU A 433 5.53 9.42 18.26
CA GLU A 433 4.26 9.76 17.65
C GLU A 433 4.05 9.07 16.29
N GLU A 434 5.11 8.83 15.52
CA GLU A 434 5.03 8.11 14.25
C GLU A 434 4.46 6.68 14.43
N TRP A 435 4.68 6.08 15.60
CA TRP A 435 4.19 4.73 15.93
C TRP A 435 2.90 4.73 16.75
N PHE A 436 2.76 5.68 17.67
CA PHE A 436 1.76 5.67 18.74
C PHE A 436 1.05 7.01 18.91
N LEU A 437 0.89 7.78 17.83
CA LEU A 437 0.12 9.01 17.84
C LEU A 437 -1.22 8.80 18.56
N LYS A 438 -1.47 9.64 19.55
CA LYS A 438 -2.79 9.85 20.14
C LYS A 438 -2.94 11.33 20.43
N TYR A 439 -3.66 12.00 19.55
CA TYR A 439 -3.79 13.45 19.53
C TYR A 439 -5.25 13.86 19.64
N THR A 440 -5.55 14.66 20.66
CA THR A 440 -6.89 15.18 20.93
C THR A 440 -6.76 16.68 21.18
N PRO A 441 -7.17 17.56 20.26
CA PRO A 441 -7.00 19.01 20.39
C PRO A 441 -7.55 19.57 21.71
N SER A 442 -8.70 19.06 22.19
CA SER A 442 -9.34 19.50 23.44
C SER A 442 -8.48 19.29 24.70
N SER A 443 -7.57 18.32 24.69
CA SER A 443 -6.63 18.09 25.81
C SER A 443 -5.62 19.24 25.98
N LYS A 444 -5.28 19.96 24.90
CA LYS A 444 -4.40 21.14 24.97
C LYS A 444 -5.04 22.29 25.75
N ILE A 445 -6.36 22.44 25.66
CA ILE A 445 -7.09 23.49 26.40
C ILE A 445 -7.16 23.14 27.88
N LYS A 446 -7.49 21.88 28.23
CA LYS A 446 -7.48 21.44 29.65
C LYS A 446 -6.12 21.63 30.32
N LEU A 447 -5.02 21.35 29.61
CA LEU A 447 -3.67 21.61 30.11
C LEU A 447 -3.36 23.10 30.26
N LYS A 448 -3.84 23.97 29.36
CA LYS A 448 -3.69 25.43 29.50
C LYS A 448 -4.51 25.97 30.66
N GLU A 449 -5.76 25.52 30.82
CA GLU A 449 -6.64 25.88 31.93
C GLU A 449 -6.07 25.41 33.27
N GLU A 450 -5.55 24.18 33.39
CA GLU A 450 -4.88 23.70 34.61
C GLU A 450 -3.60 24.48 34.96
N VAL A 451 -2.84 24.93 33.95
CA VAL A 451 -1.64 25.77 34.16
C VAL A 451 -2.01 27.19 34.58
N GLU A 452 -3.08 27.76 34.03
CA GLU A 452 -3.61 29.06 34.45
C GLU A 452 -4.28 29.01 35.83
N GLU A 453 -5.01 27.93 36.14
CA GLU A 453 -5.58 27.72 37.46
C GLU A 453 -4.48 27.56 38.53
N ASN A 454 -3.39 26.87 38.21
CA ASN A 454 -2.23 26.74 39.11
C ASN A 454 -1.43 28.05 39.25
N LYS A 455 -1.41 28.92 38.23
CA LYS A 455 -0.88 30.28 38.35
C LYS A 455 -1.78 31.16 39.25
N SER A 456 -3.11 31.04 39.13
CA SER A 456 -4.06 31.79 39.96
C SER A 456 -4.05 31.34 41.44
N LYS A 457 -3.83 30.04 41.71
CA LYS A 457 -3.67 29.50 43.08
C LYS A 457 -2.35 29.91 43.75
N LYS A 458 -1.30 30.26 42.99
CA LYS A 458 -0.04 30.83 43.53
C LYS A 458 -0.17 32.30 43.93
N THR A 459 -1.11 33.06 43.39
CA THR A 459 -1.32 34.47 43.73
C THR A 459 -2.17 34.70 45.00
N VAL A 460 -2.87 33.68 45.52
CA VAL A 460 -3.76 33.81 46.70
C VAL A 460 -3.09 33.48 48.04
N LYS A 461 -1.80 33.05 48.06
CA LYS A 461 -1.07 32.72 49.31
C LYS A 461 -0.21 33.85 49.90
N ASN A 462 -0.48 35.12 49.54
CA ASN A 462 0.13 36.29 50.20
C ASN A 462 -0.94 37.23 50.75
N VAL A 463 -1.61 36.82 51.84
CA VAL A 463 -2.32 37.74 52.73
C VAL A 463 -1.79 37.53 54.16
N GLU A 464 -1.03 38.54 54.59
CA GLU A 464 -0.68 38.99 55.94
C GLU A 464 -0.35 37.96 57.05
N LYS A 465 0.94 37.80 57.35
CA LYS A 465 1.43 37.58 58.73
C LYS A 465 2.00 38.89 59.28
N LYS A 466 1.17 39.65 60.00
CA LYS A 466 1.61 40.78 60.83
C LYS A 466 2.51 40.27 61.97
N LYS A 467 3.74 40.79 62.01
CA LYS A 467 4.71 40.63 63.10
C LYS A 467 4.11 41.19 64.40
N LYS A 468 4.04 40.37 65.45
CA LYS A 468 4.00 40.83 66.85
C LYS A 468 5.33 40.53 67.53
N THR A 469 5.86 41.56 68.15
CA THR A 469 7.15 41.66 68.82
C THR A 469 7.25 40.78 70.07
N ARG A 470 8.48 40.32 70.31
CA ARG A 470 8.94 39.39 71.34
C ARG A 470 8.84 40.01 72.74
N LYS A 471 8.30 39.28 73.73
CA LYS A 471 8.67 39.45 75.15
C LYS A 471 9.02 38.09 75.75
N ARG A 472 10.23 38.02 76.29
CA ARG A 472 10.90 36.83 76.83
C ARG A 472 10.46 36.64 78.28
N ARG A 473 10.05 35.43 78.67
CA ARG A 473 10.11 34.99 80.08
C ARG A 473 10.51 33.51 80.13
N LYS A 474 11.54 33.25 80.94
CA LYS A 474 12.14 31.95 81.27
C LYS A 474 11.17 31.12 82.12
N THR A 475 11.17 29.80 81.91
CA THR A 475 11.26 28.68 82.90
C THR A 475 10.94 27.38 82.15
N ASN A 476 11.92 26.50 81.92
CA ASN A 476 12.36 25.37 82.75
C ASN A 476 11.41 24.14 82.76
N PHE A 477 12.04 22.97 82.64
CA PHE A 477 11.59 21.60 82.94
C PHE A 477 10.97 20.70 81.84
N LEU A 478 11.81 19.75 81.42
CA LEU A 478 11.64 18.29 81.47
C LEU A 478 10.52 17.59 80.68
N ASN A 479 11.00 16.66 79.84
CA ASN A 479 10.65 15.23 79.75
C ASN A 479 9.31 14.75 79.16
N ILE A 480 9.48 13.82 78.19
CA ILE A 480 8.82 12.50 78.07
C ILE A 480 7.32 12.57 77.66
N PHE A 481 6.80 11.95 76.60
CA PHE A 481 7.13 10.75 75.82
C PHE A 481 7.05 11.03 74.31
#